data_AF-A0AAN6NMM8-F1
#
_entry.id   AF-A0AAN6NMM8-F1
#
_cell.length_a   1.000
_cell.length_b   1.000
_cell.length_c   1.000
_cell.angle_alpha   90.00
_cell.angle_beta   90.00
_cell.angle_gamma   90.00
#
_symmetry.space_group_name_H-M   'P 1'
#
loop_
_entity.id
_entity.type
_entity.pdbx_description
1 polymer ?
#
loop_
_entity_poly.entity_id
_entity_poly.type
_entity_poly.pdbx_seq_one_letter_code
_entity_poly.pdbx_strand_id
1 'polypeptide(L)'
;MSASAYFRITLHRSAIGLPQRTRGVLMALGLRRRQQTVFHPVEPQFAGMIFKVKELVRVETVDKPLSKAELKEERKPDPGFYLESRAAVPTPVVEESAEVRL
;
A
#
# COMPACT_ATOMS: atom_id res chain seq x y z
N MET A 1 -11.31 3.84 -26.02
CA MET A 1 -10.07 4.19 -25.28
C MET A 1 -10.45 4.37 -23.82
N SER A 2 -10.04 3.47 -22.92
CA SER A 2 -10.17 3.75 -21.50
C SER A 2 -9.19 4.87 -21.15
N ALA A 3 -9.70 5.96 -20.58
CA ALA A 3 -8.84 7.03 -20.08
C ALA A 3 -8.23 6.54 -18.76
N SER A 4 -7.00 6.05 -18.79
CA SER A 4 -6.28 5.71 -17.56
C SER A 4 -6.07 6.96 -16.72
N ALA A 5 -6.47 6.91 -15.46
CA ALA A 5 -6.55 8.09 -14.61
C ALA A 5 -5.29 8.29 -13.73
N TYR A 6 -4.51 7.24 -13.48
CA TYR A 6 -3.36 7.29 -12.56
C TYR A 6 -2.08 6.62 -13.12
N PHE A 7 -0.94 7.18 -12.76
CA PHE A 7 0.37 6.55 -12.87
C PHE A 7 0.66 5.72 -11.62
N ARG A 8 0.84 4.41 -11.78
CA ARG A 8 1.45 3.51 -10.81
C ARG A 8 2.96 3.56 -11.00
N ILE A 9 3.66 4.21 -10.08
CA ILE A 9 5.12 4.43 -10.18
C ILE A 9 5.80 3.57 -9.12
N THR A 10 6.74 2.73 -9.54
CA THR A 10 7.54 1.89 -8.63
C THR A 10 9.02 2.20 -8.78
N LEU A 11 9.71 2.45 -7.67
CA LEU A 11 11.16 2.68 -7.68
C LEU A 11 11.93 1.36 -7.83
N HIS A 12 12.46 1.09 -9.02
CA HIS A 12 13.15 -0.16 -9.33
C HIS A 12 14.65 -0.11 -8.94
N ARG A 13 15.33 1.01 -9.24
CA ARG A 13 16.75 1.23 -8.94
C ARG A 13 16.95 2.29 -7.86
N SER A 14 18.00 2.16 -7.05
CA SER A 14 18.34 3.16 -6.03
C SER A 14 18.96 4.42 -6.62
N ALA A 15 18.76 5.55 -5.95
CA ALA A 15 19.45 6.82 -6.24
C ALA A 15 20.78 7.00 -5.48
N ILE A 16 21.44 5.90 -5.11
CA ILE A 16 22.78 5.97 -4.50
C ILE A 16 23.78 6.48 -5.55
N GLY A 17 24.68 7.37 -5.14
CA GLY A 17 25.63 8.00 -6.06
C GLY A 17 25.05 8.99 -7.07
N LEU A 18 23.73 9.22 -7.10
CA LEU A 18 23.12 10.19 -8.00
C LEU A 18 23.07 11.61 -7.40
N PRO A 19 23.03 12.66 -8.25
CA PRO A 19 22.93 14.04 -7.79
C PRO A 19 21.73 14.32 -6.89
N GLN A 20 21.85 15.32 -6.01
CA GLN A 20 20.77 15.71 -5.10
C GLN A 20 19.49 16.12 -5.84
N ARG A 21 19.61 16.68 -7.04
CA ARG A 21 18.46 17.05 -7.87
C ARG A 21 17.59 15.83 -8.22
N THR A 22 18.21 14.70 -8.58
CA THR A 22 17.50 13.45 -8.88
C THR A 22 16.85 12.87 -7.62
N ARG A 23 17.56 12.93 -6.47
CA ARG A 23 17.00 12.53 -5.17
C ARG A 23 15.81 13.38 -4.77
N GLY A 24 15.88 14.70 -5.01
CA GLY A 24 14.79 15.63 -4.74
C GLY A 24 13.53 15.30 -5.55
N VAL A 25 13.67 14.95 -6.83
CA VAL A 25 12.52 14.52 -7.67
C VAL A 25 11.88 13.24 -7.12
N LEU A 26 12.68 12.24 -6.72
CA LEU A 26 12.15 11.01 -6.12
C LEU A 26 11.43 11.28 -4.79
N MET A 27 11.98 12.16 -3.95
CA MET A 27 11.34 12.57 -2.71
C MET A 27 10.01 13.31 -2.95
N ALA A 28 9.97 14.19 -3.96
CA ALA A 28 8.75 14.90 -4.35
C ALA A 28 7.65 13.94 -4.87
N LEU A 29 8.04 12.90 -5.61
CA LEU A 29 7.12 11.82 -6.00
C LEU A 29 6.70 10.92 -4.82
N GLY A 30 7.35 11.01 -3.66
CA GLY A 30 7.07 10.19 -2.48
C GLY A 30 7.80 8.84 -2.43
N LEU A 31 8.79 8.63 -3.31
CA LEU A 31 9.59 7.41 -3.40
C LEU A 31 10.81 7.50 -2.49
N ARG A 32 10.72 6.89 -1.31
CA ARG A 32 11.80 6.89 -0.29
C ARG A 32 12.64 5.61 -0.30
N ARG A 33 12.03 4.45 -0.55
CA ARG A 33 12.70 3.14 -0.53
C ARG A 33 12.53 2.42 -1.87
N ARG A 34 13.47 1.53 -2.20
CA ARG A 34 13.36 0.65 -3.37
C ARG A 34 12.11 -0.24 -3.27
N GLN A 35 11.55 -0.61 -4.42
CA GLN A 35 10.31 -1.39 -4.55
C GLN A 35 9.08 -0.75 -3.89
N GLN A 36 9.16 0.53 -3.52
CA GLN A 36 8.01 1.30 -3.08
C GLN A 36 7.20 1.71 -4.31
N THR A 37 5.89 1.53 -4.22
CA THR A 37 4.92 1.95 -5.24
C THR A 37 4.12 3.14 -4.72
N VAL A 38 3.91 4.14 -5.57
CA VAL A 38 3.06 5.32 -5.32
C VAL A 38 2.14 5.55 -6.50
N PHE A 39 1.00 6.19 -6.25
CA PHE A 39 0.02 6.52 -7.28
C PHE A 39 -0.13 8.04 -7.37
N HIS A 40 -0.07 8.57 -8.58
CA HIS A 40 -0.32 9.98 -8.89
C HIS A 40 -1.29 10.10 -10.05
N PRO A 41 -2.12 11.15 -10.12
CA PRO A 41 -3.01 11.35 -11.27
C PRO A 41 -2.21 11.59 -12.56
N VAL A 42 -2.82 11.27 -13.70
CA VAL A 42 -2.22 11.50 -15.03
C VAL A 42 -2.28 12.99 -15.34
N GLU A 43 -1.28 13.73 -14.86
CA GLU A 43 -1.11 15.16 -15.13
C GLU A 43 0.29 15.43 -15.71
N PRO A 44 0.46 16.49 -16.55
CA PRO A 44 1.73 16.82 -17.17
C PRO A 44 2.87 17.05 -16.16
N GLN A 45 2.55 17.57 -14.97
CA GLN A 45 3.54 17.79 -13.91
C GLN A 45 4.19 16.48 -13.43
N PHE A 46 3.37 15.43 -13.21
CA PHE A 46 3.86 14.12 -12.80
C PHE A 46 4.61 13.42 -13.93
N ALA A 47 4.10 13.54 -15.16
CA ALA A 47 4.80 13.03 -16.34
C ALA A 47 6.20 13.64 -16.48
N GLY A 48 6.34 14.97 -16.35
CA GLY A 48 7.63 15.65 -16.40
C GLY A 48 8.59 15.24 -15.28
N MET A 49 8.08 15.00 -14.07
CA MET A 49 8.88 14.45 -12.97
C MET A 49 9.35 13.02 -13.24
N ILE A 50 8.46 12.16 -13.74
CA ILE A 50 8.77 10.78 -14.13
C ILE A 50 9.86 10.77 -15.21
N PHE A 51 9.74 11.60 -16.25
CA PHE A 51 10.73 11.66 -17.34
C PHE A 51 12.15 12.00 -16.86
N LYS A 52 12.29 12.79 -15.80
CA LYS A 52 13.61 13.11 -15.19
C LYS A 52 14.24 11.93 -14.45
N VAL A 53 13.46 10.90 -14.08
CA VAL A 53 13.91 9.74 -13.31
C VAL A 53 13.55 8.41 -13.98
N LYS A 54 13.28 8.42 -15.29
CA LYS A 54 12.76 7.29 -16.08
C LYS A 54 13.64 6.05 -16.02
N GLU A 55 14.93 6.23 -15.79
CA GLU A 55 15.90 5.13 -15.64
C GLU A 55 15.79 4.42 -14.29
N LEU A 56 15.16 5.04 -13.28
CA LEU A 56 15.06 4.51 -11.92
C LEU A 56 13.70 3.89 -11.62
N VAL A 57 12.66 4.33 -12.34
CA VAL A 57 11.27 3.97 -12.06
C VAL A 57 10.68 3.07 -13.14
N ARG A 58 9.73 2.23 -12.73
CA ARG A 58 8.81 1.53 -13.63
C ARG A 58 7.44 2.19 -13.49
N VAL A 59 6.80 2.47 -14.62
CA VAL A 59 5.50 3.16 -14.66
C VAL A 59 4.49 2.31 -15.42
N GLU A 60 3.32 2.17 -14.83
CA GLU A 60 2.15 1.53 -15.41
C GLU A 60 0.96 2.48 -15.28
N THR A 61 0.07 2.53 -16.26
CA THR A 61 -1.15 3.32 -16.21
C THR A 61 -2.29 2.47 -15.66
N VAL A 62 -3.01 2.98 -14.65
CA VAL A 62 -4.12 2.28 -13.98
C VAL A 62 -5.33 3.20 -13.86
N ASP A 63 -6.52 2.59 -13.81
CA ASP A 63 -7.77 3.35 -13.72
C ASP A 63 -8.03 3.89 -12.32
N LYS A 64 -7.57 3.19 -11.27
CA LYS A 64 -7.77 3.55 -9.87
C LYS A 64 -6.47 3.43 -9.08
N PRO A 65 -6.23 4.32 -8.09
CA PRO A 65 -5.10 4.19 -7.18
C PRO A 65 -5.43 3.13 -6.11
N LEU A 66 -4.48 2.27 -5.79
CA LEU A 66 -4.63 1.31 -4.69
C LEU A 66 -4.14 1.95 -3.38
N SER A 67 -4.90 1.72 -2.31
CA SER A 67 -4.50 2.07 -0.96
C SER A 67 -3.35 1.18 -0.47
N LYS A 68 -2.67 1.61 0.60
CA LYS A 68 -1.60 0.79 1.21
C LYS A 68 -2.12 -0.55 1.76
N ALA A 69 -3.37 -0.58 2.22
CA ALA A 69 -3.98 -1.81 2.73
C ALA A 69 -4.25 -2.79 1.58
N GLU A 70 -4.82 -2.31 0.48
CA GLU A 70 -5.08 -3.12 -0.72
C GLU A 70 -3.78 -3.66 -1.33
N LEU A 71 -2.75 -2.82 -1.49
CA LEU A 71 -1.43 -3.28 -1.93
C LEU A 71 -0.81 -4.33 -1.01
N LYS A 72 -1.09 -4.25 0.30
CA LYS A 72 -0.61 -5.24 1.26
C LYS A 72 -1.38 -6.54 1.10
N GLU A 73 -2.70 -6.48 0.96
CA GLU A 73 -3.58 -7.63 0.75
C GLU A 73 -3.21 -8.38 -0.52
N GLU A 74 -3.00 -7.67 -1.63
CA GLU A 74 -2.60 -8.26 -2.91
C GLU A 74 -1.26 -9.02 -2.81
N ARG A 75 -0.39 -8.63 -1.88
CA ARG A 75 0.90 -9.30 -1.64
C ARG A 75 0.82 -10.42 -0.62
N LYS A 76 -0.30 -10.58 0.09
CA LYS A 76 -0.44 -11.66 1.07
C LYS A 76 -0.61 -12.97 0.33
N PRO A 77 0.25 -13.97 0.58
CA PRO A 77 0.00 -15.31 0.10
C PRO A 77 -1.20 -15.91 0.85
N ASP A 78 -1.77 -16.97 0.27
CA ASP A 78 -2.71 -17.83 0.99
C ASP A 78 -2.01 -18.38 2.26
N PRO A 79 -2.60 -18.22 3.45
CA PRO A 79 -2.05 -18.78 4.69
C PRO A 79 -1.78 -20.28 4.63
N GLY A 80 -2.56 -21.04 3.84
CA GLY A 80 -2.38 -22.49 3.68
C GLY A 80 -2.81 -23.32 4.89
N PHE A 81 -3.48 -22.71 5.88
CA PHE A 81 -4.10 -23.39 7.02
C PHE A 81 -5.43 -22.73 7.37
N TYR A 82 -6.35 -23.48 7.98
CA TYR A 82 -7.59 -22.96 8.53
C TYR A 82 -7.69 -23.30 10.02
N LEU A 83 -8.29 -22.41 10.81
CA LEU A 83 -8.52 -22.62 12.23
C LEU A 83 -9.81 -23.43 12.41
N GLU A 84 -9.71 -24.69 12.87
CA GLU A 84 -10.86 -25.59 13.02
C GLU A 84 -11.81 -25.19 14.15
N SER A 85 -11.27 -24.72 15.28
CA SER A 85 -12.06 -24.16 16.37
C SER A 85 -11.22 -23.17 17.16
N ARG A 86 -11.75 -21.98 17.43
CA ARG A 86 -11.22 -21.15 18.52
C ARG A 86 -11.66 -21.81 19.82
N ALA A 87 -10.72 -22.11 20.72
CA ALA A 87 -11.05 -22.56 22.06
C ALA A 87 -12.14 -21.62 22.63
N ALA A 88 -13.24 -22.20 23.13
CA ALA A 88 -14.33 -21.43 23.69
C ALA A 88 -13.76 -20.47 24.73
N VAL A 89 -14.03 -19.17 24.57
CA VAL A 89 -13.77 -18.20 25.62
C VAL A 89 -14.66 -18.64 26.79
N PRO A 90 -14.12 -18.98 27.97
CA PRO A 90 -14.97 -19.27 29.11
C PRO A 90 -15.80 -18.00 29.38
N THR A 91 -17.11 -18.11 29.18
CA THR A 91 -18.05 -17.04 29.51
C THR A 91 -17.91 -16.72 30.99
N PRO A 92 -17.69 -15.45 31.39
CA PRO A 92 -17.74 -15.10 32.80
C PRO A 92 -19.15 -15.38 33.30
N VAL A 93 -19.26 -16.28 34.28
CA VAL A 93 -20.50 -16.58 34.99
C VAL A 93 -20.87 -15.32 35.75
N VAL A 94 -21.83 -14.54 35.23
CA VAL A 94 -22.48 -13.49 36.01
C VAL A 94 -23.41 -14.24 36.96
N GLU A 95 -23.03 -14.31 38.24
CA GLU A 95 -23.88 -14.86 39.30
C GLU A 95 -25.19 -14.07 39.33
N GLU A 96 -26.24 -14.72 38.86
CA GLU A 96 -27.61 -14.25 38.92
C GLU A 96 -27.99 -14.12 40.39
N SER A 97 -28.30 -12.88 40.78
CA SER A 97 -28.76 -12.52 42.11
C SER A 97 -30.03 -13.31 42.42
N ALA A 98 -29.92 -14.32 43.29
CA ALA A 98 -31.08 -14.98 43.83
C ALA A 98 -31.87 -13.98 44.69
N GLU A 99 -33.03 -13.56 44.17
CA GLU A 99 -34.18 -13.17 44.99
C GLU A 99 -34.34 -14.17 46.14
N VAL A 100 -34.16 -13.70 47.38
CA VAL A 100 -34.79 -14.33 48.54
C VAL A 100 -35.85 -13.36 49.03
N ARG A 101 -37.10 -13.70 48.68
CA ARG A 101 -38.32 -13.19 49.29
C ARG A 101 -38.46 -13.76 50.71
N LEU A 102 -39.03 -12.91 51.57
CA LEU A 102 -39.52 -13.10 52.95
C LEU A 102 -38.49 -12.91 54.07
#